data_AF-A0A1F3TAL4-F1
#
_entry.id   AF-A0A1F3TAL4-F1
#
_cell.length_a   1.000
_cell.length_b   1.000
_cell.length_c   1.000
_cell.angle_alpha   90.00
_cell.angle_beta   90.00
_cell.angle_gamma   90.00
#
_symmetry.space_group_name_H-M   'P 1'
#
loop_
_entity.id
_entity.type
_entity.pdbx_description
1 polymer ?
#
loop_
_entity_poly.entity_id
_entity_poly.type
_entity_poly.pdbx_seq_one_letter_code
_entity_poly.pdbx_strand_id
1 'polypeptide(L)'
;MNFQEFELSQPINDAIIQMGFTSATEVQEKVIPILRTHQGDFVGQAQTGTGKTAAFVIPLLEQINFKSKKIQALILAPTRELANQVYEEIKKLGKFLPLKATTVYGGVPYVKQINEITRDNPQIIVGTPGRIIDLINRKVLNLSQCHQLIIDEADEMLNMGFIDDVQTIISSLNQTKKMWMFSATMPDPIVKLIEKKFSKPKIVQLEKRISGNRNIKQYYFVAHRRHFGSALKCFIDANPDSKGIVFCETRQDTKQLAELMQRRGVSVAALHGELSQSQRDDSMKKFKDKRVDFLICTDVAARGIDVPNISHVFNMGLPKQYESYVHRIGRTGRAELKGTSISFVAPDQIRKRSAIEHFTGQKMEEINLPDANTLKKLKIIKELHKMENIKNAILSKEDSFALDPSFVYFQSYFSDLTKEQALKLLFTYRFNQEIRHIDESVFVDAPPKESSKRSPERDGYRSRDRNRNRSRNKDQRKR
;
A
#
# COMPACT_ATOMS: atom_id res chain seq x y z
N MET A 1 16.49 23.45 -3.41
CA MET A 1 17.27 23.84 -2.22
C MET A 1 18.08 22.64 -1.75
N ASN A 2 19.38 22.82 -1.55
CA ASN A 2 20.23 21.79 -0.95
C ASN A 2 20.05 21.78 0.57
N PHE A 3 20.19 20.63 1.23
CA PHE A 3 20.04 20.54 2.69
C PHE A 3 21.04 21.41 3.46
N GLN A 4 22.22 21.67 2.87
CA GLN A 4 23.25 22.53 3.44
C GLN A 4 22.78 23.99 3.60
N GLU A 5 21.79 24.43 2.83
CA GLU A 5 21.22 25.78 2.92
C GLU A 5 20.29 25.97 4.12
N PHE A 6 19.94 24.89 4.84
CA PHE A 6 19.12 24.96 6.03
C PHE A 6 19.89 25.30 7.31
N GLU A 7 21.21 25.52 7.26
CA GLU A 7 22.05 25.88 8.41
C GLU A 7 21.84 24.95 9.63
N LEU A 8 21.77 23.64 9.38
CA LEU A 8 21.59 22.62 10.42
C LEU A 8 22.90 22.38 11.18
N SER A 9 22.79 21.83 12.38
CA SER A 9 23.94 21.38 13.16
C SER A 9 24.75 20.31 12.42
N GLN A 10 26.06 20.31 12.62
CA GLN A 10 26.97 19.39 11.94
C GLN A 10 26.57 17.90 12.08
N PRO A 11 26.20 17.40 13.27
CA PRO A 11 25.78 16.00 13.42
C PRO A 11 24.58 15.61 12.56
N ILE A 12 23.63 16.53 12.36
CA ILE A 12 22.45 16.29 11.52
C ILE A 12 22.84 16.34 10.04
N ASN A 13 23.70 17.27 9.62
CA ASN A 13 24.24 17.30 8.26
C ASN A 13 24.98 16.01 7.91
N ASP A 14 25.83 15.50 8.81
CA ASP A 14 26.55 14.25 8.61
C ASP A 14 25.59 13.05 8.43
N ALA A 15 24.49 13.03 9.20
CA ALA A 15 23.44 12.02 9.04
C ALA A 15 22.73 12.11 7.69
N ILE A 16 22.36 13.32 7.26
CA ILE A 16 21.71 13.57 5.95
C ILE A 16 22.61 13.11 4.80
N ILE A 17 23.91 13.43 4.85
CA ILE A 17 24.91 13.00 3.87
C ILE A 17 25.01 11.47 3.84
N GLN A 18 25.08 10.82 5.01
CA GLN A 18 25.14 9.37 5.09
C GLN A 18 23.88 8.68 4.55
N MET A 19 22.71 9.31 4.70
CA MET A 19 21.45 8.83 4.12
C MET A 19 21.39 9.02 2.60
N GLY A 20 22.33 9.74 2.00
CA GLY A 20 22.39 10.01 0.57
C GLY A 20 21.38 11.07 0.10
N PHE A 21 20.90 11.93 1.01
CA PHE A 21 20.00 13.02 0.66
C PHE A 21 20.78 14.14 -0.03
N THR A 22 20.47 14.38 -1.31
CA THR A 22 21.16 15.38 -2.14
C THR A 22 20.35 16.67 -2.29
N SER A 23 19.03 16.58 -2.44
CA SER A 23 18.13 17.72 -2.56
C SER A 23 16.92 17.57 -1.64
N ALA A 24 16.46 18.70 -1.09
CA ALA A 24 15.27 18.73 -0.26
C ALA A 24 14.02 18.63 -1.13
N THR A 25 13.03 17.87 -0.65
CA THR A 25 11.69 17.82 -1.25
C THR A 25 10.93 19.12 -0.97
N GLU A 26 9.92 19.44 -1.78
CA GLU A 26 9.11 20.67 -1.61
C GLU A 26 8.56 20.83 -0.17
N VAL A 27 8.14 19.72 0.46
CA VAL A 27 7.68 19.76 1.86
C VAL A 27 8.82 20.08 2.82
N GLN A 28 10.01 19.52 2.62
CA GLN A 28 11.17 19.81 3.47
C GLN A 28 11.62 21.26 3.31
N GLU A 29 11.67 21.78 2.08
CA GLU A 29 12.02 23.17 1.77
C GLU A 29 11.09 24.18 2.45
N LYS A 30 9.78 23.92 2.44
CA LYS A 30 8.82 24.83 3.07
C LYS A 30 8.74 24.64 4.59
N VAL A 31 8.81 23.41 5.08
CA VAL A 31 8.53 23.10 6.49
C VAL A 31 9.75 23.27 7.39
N ILE A 32 10.94 22.82 6.98
CA ILE A 32 12.13 22.81 7.85
C ILE A 32 12.48 24.23 8.32
N PRO A 33 12.61 25.26 7.45
CA PRO A 33 12.94 26.62 7.90
C PRO A 33 11.88 27.20 8.85
N ILE A 34 10.61 26.90 8.59
CA ILE A 34 9.49 27.35 9.42
C ILE A 34 9.59 26.72 10.80
N LEU A 35 9.72 25.40 10.90
CA LEU A 35 9.71 24.71 12.20
C LEU A 35 10.98 24.96 13.02
N ARG A 36 12.11 25.33 12.39
CA ARG A 36 13.31 25.77 13.10
C ARG A 36 13.12 27.13 13.79
N THR A 37 12.45 28.06 13.13
CA THR A 37 12.33 29.46 13.58
C THR A 37 11.04 29.75 14.35
N HIS A 38 9.97 29.05 14.02
CA HIS A 38 8.64 29.25 14.58
C HIS A 38 8.54 28.63 15.97
N GLN A 39 8.11 29.42 16.95
CA GLN A 39 7.91 28.96 18.32
C GLN A 39 6.47 28.59 18.67
N GLY A 40 5.54 28.62 17.70
CA GLY A 40 4.13 28.29 17.92
C GLY A 40 3.70 26.95 17.34
N ASP A 41 2.39 26.75 17.32
CA ASP A 41 1.77 25.59 16.70
C ASP A 41 1.88 25.62 15.17
N PHE A 42 1.85 24.44 14.55
CA PHE A 42 2.01 24.27 13.11
C PHE A 42 1.06 23.22 12.57
N VAL A 43 0.51 23.46 11.38
CA VAL A 43 -0.28 22.48 10.63
C VAL A 43 0.27 22.40 9.21
N GLY A 44 0.82 21.24 8.84
CA GLY A 44 1.28 20.94 7.50
C GLY A 44 0.32 20.02 6.76
N GLN A 45 -0.27 20.51 5.67
CA GLN A 45 -1.03 19.67 4.77
C GLN A 45 -0.12 19.14 3.65
N ALA A 46 0.21 17.85 3.68
CA ALA A 46 1.00 17.20 2.64
C ALA A 46 0.69 15.70 2.51
N GLN A 47 0.82 15.16 1.30
CA GLN A 47 0.60 13.74 1.01
C GLN A 47 1.72 12.85 1.58
N THR A 48 1.41 11.58 1.85
CA THR A 48 2.39 10.57 2.29
C THR A 48 3.48 10.34 1.24
N GLY A 49 4.71 10.03 1.68
CA GLY A 49 5.82 9.74 0.76
C GLY A 49 6.49 10.96 0.14
N THR A 50 6.11 12.17 0.55
CA THR A 50 6.74 13.43 0.10
C THR A 50 7.98 13.81 0.90
N GLY A 51 8.38 13.06 1.93
CA GLY A 51 9.48 13.42 2.83
C GLY A 51 9.06 14.12 4.13
N LYS A 52 7.75 14.09 4.46
CA LYS A 52 7.16 14.69 5.69
C LYS A 52 7.90 14.32 6.98
N THR A 53 8.27 13.05 7.15
CA THR A 53 8.90 12.57 8.39
C THR A 53 10.20 13.31 8.67
N ALA A 54 11.12 13.35 7.71
CA ALA A 54 12.34 14.15 7.85
C ALA A 54 12.04 15.65 8.03
N ALA A 55 10.98 16.17 7.40
CA ALA A 55 10.60 17.57 7.49
C ALA A 55 10.23 18.02 8.92
N PHE A 56 9.69 17.14 9.76
CA PHE A 56 9.45 17.44 11.19
C PHE A 56 10.50 16.86 12.13
N VAL A 57 11.17 15.75 11.77
CA VAL A 57 12.20 15.14 12.62
C VAL A 57 13.46 16.02 12.67
N ILE A 58 13.91 16.57 11.55
CA ILE A 58 15.09 17.45 11.51
C ILE A 58 14.94 18.65 12.47
N PRO A 59 13.89 19.50 12.36
CA PRO A 59 13.72 20.61 13.28
C PRO A 59 13.43 20.17 14.71
N LEU A 60 12.81 19.00 14.93
CA LEU A 60 12.63 18.45 16.27
C LEU A 60 13.99 18.15 16.92
N LEU A 61 14.90 17.48 16.20
CA LEU A 61 16.21 17.08 16.74
C LEU A 61 17.08 18.29 17.13
N GLU A 62 16.99 19.39 16.38
CA GLU A 62 17.65 20.67 16.71
C GLU A 62 17.16 21.28 18.03
N GLN A 63 15.94 20.93 18.48
CA GLN A 63 15.33 21.49 19.69
C GLN A 63 15.53 20.62 20.95
N ILE A 64 15.99 19.38 20.80
CA ILE A 64 16.15 18.45 21.93
C ILE A 64 17.37 18.80 22.76
N ASN A 65 17.18 18.96 24.07
CA ASN A 65 18.29 19.02 25.02
C ASN A 65 18.77 17.61 25.37
N PHE A 66 19.87 17.17 24.76
CA PHE A 66 20.42 15.84 24.96
C PHE A 66 20.97 15.58 26.38
N LYS A 67 21.26 16.64 27.15
CA LYS A 67 21.71 16.49 28.55
C LYS A 67 20.58 16.08 29.50
N SER A 68 19.32 16.36 29.11
CA SER A 68 18.15 15.96 29.88
C SER A 68 17.80 14.49 29.61
N LYS A 69 17.50 13.76 30.69
CA LYS A 69 16.99 12.38 30.66
C LYS A 69 15.45 12.33 30.76
N LYS A 70 14.78 13.43 30.45
CA LYS A 70 13.31 13.53 30.48
C LYS A 70 12.76 13.46 29.06
N ILE A 71 11.53 12.94 28.94
CA ILE A 71 10.78 12.93 27.68
C ILE A 71 10.45 14.38 27.33
N GLN A 72 10.96 14.84 26.19
CA GLN A 72 10.83 16.20 25.68
C GLN A 72 9.86 16.28 24.51
N ALA A 73 9.72 15.19 23.75
CA ALA A 73 8.82 15.12 22.62
C ALA A 73 8.05 13.81 22.54
N LEU A 74 6.79 13.93 22.11
CA LEU A 74 5.89 12.84 21.81
C LEU A 74 5.42 12.93 20.37
N ILE A 75 5.57 11.85 19.62
CA ILE A 75 5.08 11.74 18.24
C ILE A 75 3.99 10.68 18.19
N LEU A 76 2.78 11.08 17.83
CA LEU A 76 1.64 10.20 17.64
C LEU A 76 1.58 9.74 16.19
N ALA A 77 1.45 8.43 16.00
CA ALA A 77 1.22 7.80 14.71
C ALA A 77 0.01 6.86 14.77
N PRO A 78 -0.83 6.79 13.72
CA PRO A 78 -2.02 5.92 13.68
C PRO A 78 -1.72 4.43 13.79
N THR A 79 -0.58 3.98 13.25
CA THR A 79 -0.23 2.56 13.18
C THR A 79 1.12 2.27 13.82
N ARG A 80 1.32 1.01 14.18
CA ARG A 80 2.57 0.51 14.77
C ARG A 80 3.69 0.59 13.75
N GLU A 81 3.35 0.28 12.50
CA GLU A 81 4.26 0.31 11.36
C GLU A 81 4.76 1.73 11.14
N LEU A 82 3.86 2.74 11.13
CA LEU A 82 4.27 4.13 11.02
C LEU A 82 5.09 4.60 12.24
N ALA A 83 4.70 4.20 13.46
CA ALA A 83 5.50 4.51 14.64
C ALA A 83 6.94 3.97 14.54
N ASN A 84 7.10 2.73 14.08
CA ASN A 84 8.42 2.14 13.84
C ASN A 84 9.17 2.83 12.69
N GLN A 85 8.49 3.23 11.61
CA GLN A 85 9.12 3.98 10.52
C GLN A 85 9.68 5.31 11.01
N VAL A 86 8.86 6.10 11.72
CA VAL A 86 9.26 7.40 12.25
C VAL A 86 10.43 7.22 13.23
N TYR A 87 10.39 6.17 14.06
CA TYR A 87 11.49 5.84 14.96
C TYR A 87 12.80 5.48 14.25
N GLU A 88 12.74 4.66 13.20
CA GLU A 88 13.94 4.34 12.41
C GLU A 88 14.47 5.59 11.68
N GLU A 89 13.60 6.48 11.22
CA GLU A 89 14.02 7.76 10.64
C GLU A 89 14.70 8.66 11.67
N ILE A 90 14.17 8.74 12.90
CA ILE A 90 14.80 9.43 14.03
C ILE A 90 16.18 8.83 14.34
N LYS A 91 16.33 7.51 14.32
CA LYS A 91 17.63 6.87 14.56
C LYS A 91 18.65 7.17 13.47
N LYS A 92 18.23 7.22 12.21
CA LYS A 92 19.12 7.56 11.10
C LYS A 92 19.56 9.02 11.18
N LEU A 93 18.61 9.95 11.32
CA LEU A 93 18.89 11.39 11.41
C LEU A 93 19.61 11.78 12.70
N GLY A 94 19.33 11.06 13.80
CA GLY A 94 19.96 11.26 15.10
C GLY A 94 21.23 10.43 15.34
N LYS A 95 21.78 9.77 14.31
CA LYS A 95 22.89 8.81 14.46
C LYS A 95 24.12 9.41 15.13
N PHE A 96 24.42 10.67 14.84
CA PHE A 96 25.58 11.39 15.38
C PHE A 96 25.24 12.23 16.63
N LEU A 97 24.04 12.08 17.18
CA LEU A 97 23.58 12.77 18.38
C LEU A 97 23.54 11.80 19.57
N PRO A 98 23.79 12.27 20.81
CA PRO A 98 23.56 11.49 22.03
C PRO A 98 22.06 11.41 22.37
N LEU A 99 21.26 11.02 21.38
CA LEU A 99 19.81 10.91 21.43
C LEU A 99 19.38 9.51 21.85
N LYS A 100 18.37 9.44 22.71
CA LYS A 100 17.61 8.21 22.96
C LYS A 100 16.15 8.43 22.60
N ALA A 101 15.63 7.48 21.83
CA ALA A 101 14.22 7.43 21.47
C ALA A 101 13.72 5.98 21.65
N THR A 102 12.42 5.81 21.85
CA THR A 102 11.78 4.48 21.77
C THR A 102 10.38 4.56 21.16
N THR A 103 9.81 3.39 20.86
CA THR A 103 8.46 3.22 20.34
C THR A 103 7.50 2.61 21.35
N VAL A 104 6.26 3.06 21.32
CA VAL A 104 5.21 2.64 22.26
C VAL A 104 3.91 2.36 21.49
N TYR A 105 3.55 1.09 21.39
CA TYR A 105 2.33 0.68 20.69
C TYR A 105 1.69 -0.62 21.20
N GLY A 106 0.42 -0.82 20.88
CA GLY A 106 -0.38 -2.00 21.25
C GLY A 106 0.15 -3.31 20.66
N GLY A 107 -0.37 -4.46 21.11
CA GLY A 107 -0.07 -5.78 20.51
C GLY A 107 1.37 -6.30 20.69
N VAL A 108 2.12 -5.75 21.65
CA VAL A 108 3.34 -6.32 22.24
C VAL A 108 3.26 -6.22 23.77
N PRO A 109 3.93 -7.11 24.51
CA PRO A 109 3.92 -7.11 25.98
C PRO A 109 4.39 -5.77 26.57
N TYR A 110 3.75 -5.33 27.65
CA TYR A 110 4.08 -4.07 28.33
C TYR A 110 5.51 -4.07 28.89
N VAL A 111 5.97 -5.20 29.44
CA VAL A 111 7.24 -5.32 30.19
C VAL A 111 8.42 -4.76 29.39
N LYS A 112 8.51 -5.07 28.10
CA LYS A 112 9.59 -4.58 27.24
C LYS A 112 9.57 -3.06 27.11
N GLN A 113 8.42 -2.48 26.77
CA GLN A 113 8.26 -1.02 26.61
C GLN A 113 8.47 -0.28 27.94
N ILE A 114 7.97 -0.82 29.06
CA ILE A 114 8.18 -0.25 30.40
C ILE A 114 9.68 -0.22 30.71
N ASN A 115 10.40 -1.31 30.44
CA ASN A 115 11.85 -1.37 30.67
C ASN A 115 12.61 -0.37 29.79
N GLU A 116 12.27 -0.24 28.51
CA GLU A 116 12.89 0.76 27.60
C GLU A 116 12.65 2.19 28.10
N ILE A 117 11.42 2.52 28.55
CA ILE A 117 11.12 3.86 29.07
C ILE A 117 11.88 4.13 30.38
N THR A 118 11.83 3.19 31.33
CA THR A 118 12.34 3.40 32.69
C THR A 118 13.86 3.28 32.80
N ARG A 119 14.49 2.42 31.99
CA ARG A 119 15.94 2.22 32.01
C ARG A 119 16.65 3.17 31.07
N ASP A 120 16.18 3.30 29.83
CA ASP A 120 16.92 4.05 28.82
C ASP A 120 16.72 5.56 28.96
N ASN A 121 15.60 5.99 29.57
CA ASN A 121 15.22 7.39 29.77
C ASN A 121 15.24 8.18 28.45
N PRO A 122 14.39 7.79 27.47
CA PRO A 122 14.36 8.41 26.15
C PRO A 122 13.88 9.86 26.20
N GLN A 123 14.46 10.71 25.35
CA GLN A 123 13.99 12.08 25.14
C GLN A 123 12.79 12.14 24.16
N ILE A 124 12.68 11.18 23.24
CA ILE A 124 11.60 11.12 22.25
C ILE A 124 10.84 9.80 22.37
N ILE A 125 9.51 9.89 22.41
CA ILE A 125 8.61 8.74 22.32
C ILE A 125 7.84 8.83 21.02
N VAL A 126 7.79 7.74 20.26
CA VAL A 126 6.91 7.60 19.10
C VAL A 126 5.87 6.52 19.42
N GLY A 127 4.57 6.78 19.23
CA GLY A 127 3.60 5.76 19.62
C GLY A 127 2.19 5.91 19.08
N THR A 128 1.41 4.84 19.26
CA THR A 128 -0.02 4.82 18.91
C THR A 128 -0.87 5.33 20.07
N PRO A 129 -1.95 6.10 19.84
CA PRO A 129 -2.71 6.79 20.87
C PRO A 129 -3.14 5.90 22.06
N GLY A 130 -3.80 4.77 21.81
CA GLY A 130 -4.29 3.89 22.88
C GLY A 130 -3.19 3.40 23.83
N ARG A 131 -2.02 2.97 23.33
CA ARG A 131 -0.92 2.51 24.20
C ARG A 131 -0.26 3.66 24.96
N ILE A 132 -0.20 4.86 24.38
CA ILE A 132 0.29 6.05 25.09
C ILE A 132 -0.60 6.34 26.29
N ILE A 133 -1.92 6.36 26.10
CA ILE A 133 -2.90 6.57 27.18
C ILE A 133 -2.75 5.50 28.27
N ASP A 134 -2.63 4.22 27.89
CA ASP A 134 -2.41 3.14 28.85
C ASP A 134 -1.19 3.39 29.75
N LEU A 135 -0.05 3.79 29.17
CA LEU A 135 1.18 4.00 29.92
C LEU A 135 1.18 5.28 30.74
N ILE A 136 0.43 6.31 30.32
CA ILE A 136 0.16 7.51 31.14
C ILE A 136 -0.67 7.10 32.36
N ASN A 137 -1.78 6.38 32.15
CA ASN A 137 -2.68 5.94 33.23
C ASN A 137 -1.97 5.03 34.24
N ARG A 138 -1.04 4.19 33.77
CA ARG A 138 -0.19 3.34 34.63
C ARG A 138 0.93 4.10 35.33
N LYS A 139 1.05 5.42 35.13
CA LYS A 139 2.12 6.28 35.67
C LYS A 139 3.53 5.85 35.25
N VAL A 140 3.66 5.11 34.14
CA VAL A 140 4.95 4.73 33.57
C VAL A 140 5.48 5.86 32.69
N LEU A 141 4.60 6.49 31.91
CA LEU A 141 4.96 7.55 30.98
C LEU A 141 4.78 8.92 31.63
N ASN A 142 5.89 9.53 32.06
CA ASN A 142 5.87 10.88 32.62
C ASN A 142 6.15 11.92 31.53
N LEU A 143 5.10 12.67 31.17
CA LEU A 143 5.15 13.70 30.12
C LEU A 143 5.21 15.14 30.67
N SER A 144 5.57 15.32 31.95
CA SER A 144 5.61 16.65 32.58
C SER A 144 6.70 17.59 32.04
N GLN A 145 7.61 17.09 31.20
CA GLN A 145 8.63 17.88 30.50
C GLN A 145 8.51 17.73 28.97
N CYS A 146 7.39 17.18 28.50
CA CYS A 146 7.12 17.06 27.08
C CYS A 146 6.59 18.39 26.57
N HIS A 147 7.43 19.12 25.85
CA HIS A 147 7.13 20.44 25.31
C HIS A 147 6.78 20.42 23.82
N GLN A 148 6.97 19.28 23.15
CA GLN A 148 6.64 19.13 21.73
C GLN A 148 5.73 17.91 21.52
N LEU A 149 4.56 18.13 20.95
CA LEU A 149 3.68 17.08 20.44
C LEU A 149 3.69 17.14 18.91
N ILE A 150 3.87 16.00 18.26
CA ILE A 150 3.73 15.85 16.81
C ILE A 150 2.62 14.84 16.56
N ILE A 151 1.69 15.17 15.66
CA ILE A 151 0.56 14.34 15.27
C ILE A 151 0.73 14.04 13.78
N ASP A 152 1.22 12.84 13.43
CA ASP A 152 1.44 12.44 12.04
C ASP A 152 0.27 11.60 11.51
N GLU A 153 -0.09 11.79 10.24
CA GLU A 153 -1.27 11.21 9.58
C GLU A 153 -2.56 11.38 10.42
N ALA A 154 -2.87 12.64 10.78
CA ALA A 154 -4.00 12.97 11.65
C ALA A 154 -5.38 12.53 11.09
N ASP A 155 -5.58 12.67 9.78
CA ASP A 155 -6.75 12.16 9.08
C ASP A 155 -6.90 10.64 9.19
N GLU A 156 -5.79 9.89 9.23
CA GLU A 156 -5.84 8.45 9.44
C GLU A 156 -6.14 8.08 10.89
N MET A 157 -5.64 8.84 11.87
CA MET A 157 -6.08 8.68 13.26
C MET A 157 -7.59 8.92 13.43
N LEU A 158 -8.15 9.90 12.70
CA LEU A 158 -9.60 10.09 12.65
C LEU A 158 -10.32 8.88 12.06
N ASN A 159 -9.86 8.37 10.91
CA ASN A 159 -10.46 7.20 10.25
C ASN A 159 -10.44 5.93 11.13
N MET A 160 -9.46 5.84 12.03
CA MET A 160 -9.33 4.73 12.98
C MET A 160 -10.11 4.94 14.28
N GLY A 161 -10.78 6.08 14.44
CA GLY A 161 -11.56 6.41 15.64
C GLY A 161 -10.72 6.90 16.82
N PHE A 162 -9.45 7.27 16.61
CA PHE A 162 -8.54 7.70 17.67
C PHE A 162 -8.65 9.20 18.01
N ILE A 163 -9.63 9.92 17.48
CA ILE A 163 -9.72 11.38 17.67
C ILE A 163 -9.89 11.77 19.14
N ASP A 164 -10.65 10.99 19.90
CA ASP A 164 -10.88 11.22 21.34
C ASP A 164 -9.64 10.84 22.16
N ASP A 165 -8.94 9.78 21.76
CA ASP A 165 -7.66 9.39 22.35
C ASP A 165 -6.60 10.50 22.16
N VAL A 166 -6.50 11.06 20.95
CA VAL A 166 -5.60 12.18 20.65
C VAL A 166 -5.94 13.39 21.52
N GLN A 167 -7.23 13.74 21.65
CA GLN A 167 -7.65 14.83 22.53
C GLN A 167 -7.30 14.58 24.00
N THR A 168 -7.42 13.34 24.47
CA THR A 168 -7.04 12.93 25.83
C THR A 168 -5.56 13.13 26.06
N ILE A 169 -4.72 12.71 25.10
CA ILE A 169 -3.26 12.89 25.17
C ILE A 169 -2.90 14.38 25.19
N ILE A 170 -3.50 15.19 24.31
CA ILE A 170 -3.28 16.66 24.28
C ILE A 170 -3.59 17.27 25.66
N SER A 171 -4.69 16.87 26.28
CA SER A 171 -5.10 17.35 27.61
C SER A 171 -4.16 16.90 28.74
N SER A 172 -3.45 15.77 28.58
CA SER A 172 -2.49 15.26 29.57
C SER A 172 -1.13 15.97 29.57
N LEU A 173 -0.83 16.72 28.51
CA LEU A 173 0.44 17.42 28.32
C LEU A 173 0.37 18.86 28.86
N ASN A 174 1.53 19.42 29.21
CA ASN A 174 1.67 20.81 29.68
C ASN A 174 0.99 21.84 28.78
N GLN A 175 0.54 22.96 29.36
CA GLN A 175 -0.09 24.04 28.59
C GLN A 175 0.86 24.75 27.64
N THR A 176 2.16 24.82 27.98
CA THR A 176 3.20 25.45 27.17
C THR A 176 3.75 24.56 26.05
N LYS A 177 3.08 23.43 25.77
CA LYS A 177 3.46 22.53 24.67
C LYS A 177 3.24 23.22 23.32
N LYS A 178 4.13 22.91 22.37
CA LYS A 178 3.96 23.22 20.95
C LYS A 178 3.41 21.99 20.25
N MET A 179 2.49 22.20 19.32
CA MET A 179 1.86 21.12 18.58
C MET A 179 2.10 21.27 17.09
N TRP A 180 2.64 20.23 16.48
CA TRP A 180 2.77 20.13 15.03
C TRP A 180 1.87 19.02 14.51
N MET A 181 1.02 19.31 13.54
CA MET A 181 0.14 18.31 12.93
C MET A 181 0.41 18.19 11.45
N PHE A 182 0.51 16.94 10.98
CA PHE A 182 0.66 16.60 9.59
C PHE A 182 -0.52 15.74 9.14
N SER A 183 -1.18 16.15 8.07
CA SER A 183 -2.35 15.46 7.52
C SER A 183 -2.36 15.55 6.01
N ALA A 184 -2.82 14.51 5.30
CA ALA A 184 -3.00 14.62 3.85
C ALA A 184 -4.29 15.39 3.52
N THR A 185 -5.31 15.19 4.35
CA THR A 185 -6.64 15.79 4.20
C THR A 185 -7.07 16.57 5.44
N MET A 186 -8.03 17.47 5.28
CA MET A 186 -8.56 18.31 6.36
C MET A 186 -10.09 18.18 6.42
N PRO A 187 -10.64 17.01 6.78
CA PRO A 187 -12.07 16.87 6.98
C PRO A 187 -12.52 17.66 8.23
N ASP A 188 -13.80 18.02 8.31
CA ASP A 188 -14.35 18.86 9.39
C ASP A 188 -13.93 18.45 10.82
N PRO A 189 -13.85 17.15 11.20
CA PRO A 189 -13.40 16.79 12.54
C PRO A 189 -11.95 17.18 12.82
N ILE A 190 -11.07 17.16 11.81
CA ILE A 190 -9.68 17.63 11.94
C ILE A 190 -9.66 19.15 12.06
N VAL A 191 -10.45 19.86 11.26
CA VAL A 191 -10.56 21.33 11.36
C VAL A 191 -11.03 21.74 12.76
N LYS A 192 -12.07 21.10 13.30
CA LYS A 192 -12.56 21.33 14.66
C LYS A 192 -11.51 21.00 15.73
N LEU A 193 -10.71 19.95 15.53
CA LEU A 193 -9.59 19.63 16.43
C LEU A 193 -8.58 20.78 16.45
N ILE A 194 -8.21 21.31 15.28
CA ILE A 194 -7.29 22.45 15.16
C ILE A 194 -7.87 23.65 15.90
N GLU A 195 -9.10 24.07 15.57
CA GLU A 195 -9.75 25.24 16.16
C GLU A 195 -9.86 25.17 17.69
N LYS A 196 -10.13 23.97 18.22
CA LYS A 196 -10.34 23.76 19.66
C LYS A 196 -9.05 23.62 20.46
N LYS A 197 -8.01 23.03 19.87
CA LYS A 197 -6.81 22.61 20.61
C LYS A 197 -5.55 23.42 20.27
N PHE A 198 -5.43 23.95 19.05
CA PHE A 198 -4.23 24.65 18.58
C PHE A 198 -4.32 26.15 18.85
N SER A 199 -3.19 26.77 19.18
CA SER A 199 -3.08 28.21 19.43
C SER A 199 -2.47 28.93 18.24
N LYS A 200 -3.33 29.56 17.41
CA LYS A 200 -2.94 30.33 16.21
C LYS A 200 -1.90 29.59 15.35
N PRO A 201 -2.19 28.36 14.89
CA PRO A 201 -1.20 27.57 14.19
C PRO A 201 -0.81 28.20 12.86
N LYS A 202 0.47 28.12 12.52
CA LYS A 202 0.91 28.43 11.15
C LYS A 202 0.51 27.27 10.24
N ILE A 203 -0.39 27.56 9.30
CA ILE A 203 -0.90 26.56 8.36
C ILE A 203 -0.11 26.67 7.06
N VAL A 204 0.51 25.57 6.65
CA VAL A 204 1.16 25.45 5.35
C VAL A 204 0.41 24.38 4.56
N GLN A 205 -0.23 24.82 3.49
CA GLN A 205 -0.83 23.93 2.51
C GLN A 205 0.14 23.83 1.34
N LEU A 206 0.73 22.65 1.17
CA LEU A 206 1.37 22.34 -0.11
C LEU A 206 0.26 22.17 -1.12
N GLU A 207 0.39 22.83 -2.27
CA GLU A 207 -0.63 22.75 -3.31
C GLU A 207 -0.96 21.29 -3.55
N LYS A 208 -2.27 20.98 -3.62
CA LYS A 208 -2.73 19.76 -4.23
C LYS A 208 -2.27 19.82 -5.69
N ARG A 209 -1.04 19.41 -5.94
CA ARG A 209 -0.84 18.59 -7.11
C ARG A 209 -1.71 17.36 -6.85
N ILE A 210 -2.95 17.45 -7.34
CA ILE A 210 -3.62 16.32 -7.97
C ILE A 210 -2.80 15.93 -9.23
N SER A 211 -1.47 15.94 -9.15
CA SER A 211 -0.68 14.97 -9.87
C SER A 211 -0.94 13.70 -9.08
N GLY A 212 -2.02 12.99 -9.39
CA GLY A 212 -1.85 11.55 -9.31
C GLY A 212 -0.56 11.28 -10.08
N ASN A 213 0.39 10.60 -9.43
CA ASN A 213 1.74 10.46 -9.95
C ASN A 213 1.66 10.21 -11.45
N ARG A 214 2.12 11.15 -12.30
CA ARG A 214 2.14 10.97 -13.77
C ARG A 214 2.91 9.70 -14.16
N ASN A 215 3.71 9.20 -13.21
CA ASN A 215 4.49 7.99 -13.30
C ASN A 215 3.67 6.71 -13.05
N ILE A 216 2.42 6.79 -12.60
CA ILE A 216 1.56 5.62 -12.39
C ILE A 216 0.56 5.48 -13.54
N LYS A 217 0.70 4.43 -14.34
CA LYS A 217 -0.34 4.01 -15.28
C LYS A 217 -1.47 3.32 -14.50
N GLN A 218 -2.70 3.79 -14.71
CA GLN A 218 -3.86 3.29 -13.97
C GLN A 218 -4.80 2.59 -14.93
N TYR A 219 -5.10 1.34 -14.58
CA TYR A 219 -5.98 0.48 -15.34
C TYR A 219 -7.13 -0.03 -14.48
N TYR A 220 -8.22 -0.41 -15.14
CA TYR A 220 -9.28 -1.18 -14.49
C TYR A 220 -9.72 -2.37 -15.34
N PHE A 221 -10.15 -3.42 -14.66
CA PHE A 221 -10.73 -4.63 -15.26
C PHE A 221 -12.08 -4.91 -14.63
N VAL A 222 -13.11 -5.10 -15.47
CA VAL A 222 -14.48 -5.35 -15.00
C VAL A 222 -14.76 -6.84 -14.94
N ALA A 223 -15.12 -7.34 -13.75
CA ALA A 223 -15.53 -8.73 -13.57
C ALA A 223 -16.38 -8.91 -12.31
N HIS A 224 -17.11 -10.02 -12.17
CA HIS A 224 -17.70 -10.37 -10.88
C HIS A 224 -16.62 -10.73 -9.87
N ARG A 225 -16.83 -10.39 -8.59
CA ARG A 225 -15.85 -10.59 -7.49
C ARG A 225 -15.28 -12.01 -7.41
N ARG A 226 -16.10 -13.03 -7.69
CA ARG A 226 -15.67 -14.44 -7.71
C ARG A 226 -14.53 -14.73 -8.70
N HIS A 227 -14.39 -13.92 -9.74
CA HIS A 227 -13.38 -14.06 -10.80
C HIS A 227 -12.11 -13.24 -10.53
N PHE A 228 -12.11 -12.34 -9.54
CA PHE A 228 -10.96 -11.46 -9.30
C PHE A 228 -9.67 -12.24 -9.03
N GLY A 229 -9.73 -13.33 -8.25
CA GLY A 229 -8.55 -14.13 -7.94
C GLY A 229 -7.93 -14.82 -9.17
N SER A 230 -8.76 -15.31 -10.09
CA SER A 230 -8.29 -15.89 -11.35
C SER A 230 -7.71 -14.81 -12.27
N ALA A 231 -8.42 -13.70 -12.41
CA ALA A 231 -7.95 -12.57 -13.21
C ALA A 231 -6.61 -12.00 -12.70
N LEU A 232 -6.43 -11.87 -11.38
CA LEU A 232 -5.16 -11.47 -10.77
C LEU A 232 -4.02 -12.41 -11.18
N LYS A 233 -4.25 -13.72 -11.14
CA LYS A 233 -3.24 -14.71 -11.56
C LYS A 233 -2.84 -14.51 -13.02
N CYS A 234 -3.80 -14.30 -13.92
CA CYS A 234 -3.53 -14.03 -15.34
C CYS A 234 -2.67 -12.78 -15.53
N PHE A 235 -2.96 -11.69 -14.82
CA PHE A 235 -2.13 -10.47 -14.89
C PHE A 235 -0.72 -10.67 -14.34
N ILE A 236 -0.57 -11.45 -13.26
CA ILE A 236 0.75 -11.81 -12.71
C ILE A 236 1.53 -12.69 -13.70
N ASP A 237 0.89 -13.68 -14.32
CA ASP A 237 1.55 -14.57 -15.28
C ASP A 237 1.98 -13.85 -16.55
N ALA A 238 1.19 -12.86 -17.00
CA ALA A 238 1.56 -11.99 -18.10
C ALA A 238 2.74 -11.07 -17.78
N ASN A 239 3.04 -10.86 -16.49
CA ASN A 239 4.09 -9.95 -16.01
C ASN A 239 4.96 -10.67 -14.96
N PRO A 240 5.81 -11.63 -15.36
CA PRO A 240 6.51 -12.51 -14.43
C PRO A 240 7.51 -11.80 -13.49
N ASP A 241 7.97 -10.60 -13.85
CA ASP A 241 8.86 -9.78 -13.03
C ASP A 241 8.09 -8.80 -12.12
N SER A 242 6.75 -8.85 -12.16
CA SER A 242 5.92 -8.00 -11.32
C SER A 242 6.10 -8.35 -9.85
N LYS A 243 6.38 -7.32 -9.05
CA LYS A 243 6.35 -7.35 -7.59
C LYS A 243 5.46 -6.21 -7.12
N GLY A 244 4.65 -6.47 -6.11
CA GLY A 244 3.57 -5.54 -5.80
C GLY A 244 2.82 -5.76 -4.51
N ILE A 245 1.83 -4.91 -4.31
CA ILE A 245 0.87 -5.02 -3.21
C ILE A 245 -0.51 -5.29 -3.80
N VAL A 246 -1.24 -6.19 -3.17
CA VAL A 246 -2.62 -6.54 -3.52
C VAL A 246 -3.53 -6.11 -2.37
N PHE A 247 -4.32 -5.08 -2.61
CA PHE A 247 -5.25 -4.54 -1.62
C PHE A 247 -6.58 -5.27 -1.66
N CYS A 248 -7.00 -5.79 -0.51
CA CYS A 248 -8.30 -6.45 -0.31
C CYS A 248 -9.20 -5.61 0.59
N GLU A 249 -10.51 -5.82 0.48
CA GLU A 249 -11.51 -5.11 1.30
C GLU A 249 -11.53 -5.62 2.74
N THR A 250 -11.51 -6.95 2.94
CA THR A 250 -11.59 -7.55 4.27
C THR A 250 -10.37 -8.42 4.62
N ARG A 251 -10.26 -8.72 5.92
CA ARG A 251 -9.23 -9.64 6.45
C ARG A 251 -9.44 -11.07 5.92
N GLN A 252 -10.70 -11.47 5.79
CA GLN A 252 -11.07 -12.77 5.23
C GLN A 252 -10.67 -12.88 3.75
N ASP A 253 -10.93 -11.85 2.95
CA ASP A 253 -10.52 -11.79 1.55
C ASP A 253 -8.99 -11.91 1.42
N THR A 254 -8.25 -11.21 2.29
CA THR A 254 -6.78 -11.25 2.34
C THR A 254 -6.28 -12.68 2.55
N LYS A 255 -6.87 -13.40 3.52
CA LYS A 255 -6.50 -14.79 3.83
C LYS A 255 -6.83 -15.73 2.66
N GLN A 256 -8.07 -15.69 2.17
CA GLN A 256 -8.54 -16.56 1.10
C GLN A 256 -7.74 -16.35 -0.20
N LEU A 257 -7.46 -15.09 -0.54
CA LEU A 257 -6.67 -14.76 -1.73
C LEU A 257 -5.23 -15.22 -1.59
N ALA A 258 -4.61 -15.04 -0.41
CA ALA A 258 -3.25 -15.52 -0.17
C ALA A 258 -3.14 -17.03 -0.31
N GLU A 259 -4.04 -17.79 0.31
CA GLU A 259 -4.08 -19.24 0.18
C GLU A 259 -4.30 -19.68 -1.28
N LEU A 260 -5.20 -19.01 -2.01
CA LEU A 260 -5.45 -19.29 -3.43
C LEU A 260 -4.20 -19.04 -4.27
N MET A 261 -3.52 -17.90 -4.08
CA MET A 261 -2.32 -17.53 -4.82
C MET A 261 -1.15 -18.48 -4.52
N GLN A 262 -0.96 -18.87 -3.25
CA GLN A 262 0.06 -19.84 -2.86
C GLN A 262 -0.20 -21.22 -3.49
N ARG A 263 -1.44 -21.72 -3.45
CA ARG A 263 -1.83 -22.97 -4.13
C ARG A 263 -1.58 -22.92 -5.64
N ARG A 264 -1.66 -21.73 -6.24
CA ARG A 264 -1.38 -21.48 -7.66
C ARG A 264 0.08 -21.13 -7.95
N GLY A 265 0.98 -21.35 -7.01
CA GLY A 265 2.43 -21.19 -7.19
C GLY A 265 2.92 -19.74 -7.20
N VAL A 266 2.11 -18.78 -6.74
CA VAL A 266 2.52 -17.38 -6.61
C VAL A 266 3.13 -17.15 -5.22
N SER A 267 4.30 -16.53 -5.19
CA SER A 267 4.99 -16.21 -3.94
C SER A 267 4.36 -14.99 -3.27
N VAL A 268 3.53 -15.22 -2.25
CA VAL A 268 2.79 -14.17 -1.55
C VAL A 268 2.85 -14.29 -0.03
N ALA A 269 2.76 -13.14 0.66
CA ALA A 269 2.51 -13.07 2.09
C ALA A 269 1.24 -12.27 2.40
N ALA A 270 0.54 -12.62 3.47
CA ALA A 270 -0.65 -11.92 3.93
C ALA A 270 -0.30 -10.92 5.05
N LEU A 271 -1.00 -9.78 5.08
CA LEU A 271 -0.90 -8.79 6.14
C LEU A 271 -2.27 -8.18 6.47
N HIS A 272 -2.84 -8.60 7.60
CA HIS A 272 -4.16 -8.16 8.08
C HIS A 272 -4.18 -8.05 9.62
N GLY A 273 -5.28 -7.50 10.17
CA GLY A 273 -5.38 -7.15 11.59
C GLY A 273 -5.53 -8.31 12.59
N GLU A 274 -5.69 -9.56 12.12
CA GLU A 274 -5.74 -10.75 13.00
C GLU A 274 -4.36 -11.39 13.22
N LEU A 275 -3.37 -11.00 12.42
CA LEU A 275 -2.02 -11.47 12.62
C LEU A 275 -1.45 -10.89 13.92
N SER A 276 -0.81 -11.74 14.71
CA SER A 276 0.04 -11.28 15.82
C SER A 276 1.15 -10.38 15.29
N GLN A 277 1.74 -9.53 16.14
CA GLN A 277 2.81 -8.66 15.67
C GLN A 277 3.98 -9.43 15.08
N SER A 278 4.39 -10.52 15.73
CA SER A 278 5.49 -11.35 15.22
C SER A 278 5.21 -11.86 13.80
N GLN A 279 3.95 -12.19 13.49
CA GLN A 279 3.56 -12.62 12.15
C GLN A 279 3.54 -11.43 11.16
N ARG A 280 3.08 -10.25 11.60
CA ARG A 280 3.13 -9.02 10.79
C ARG A 280 4.58 -8.67 10.42
N ASP A 281 5.47 -8.72 11.40
CA ASP A 281 6.90 -8.44 11.23
C ASP A 281 7.55 -9.47 10.29
N ASP A 282 7.23 -10.76 10.42
CA ASP A 282 7.74 -11.81 9.52
C ASP A 282 7.22 -11.65 8.07
N SER A 283 5.91 -11.41 7.88
CA SER A 283 5.34 -11.12 6.56
C SER A 283 6.03 -9.92 5.91
N MET A 284 6.23 -8.85 6.68
CA MET A 284 6.91 -7.65 6.19
C MET A 284 8.38 -7.89 5.87
N LYS A 285 9.07 -8.65 6.72
CA LYS A 285 10.47 -9.02 6.50
C LYS A 285 10.61 -9.85 5.22
N LYS A 286 9.77 -10.86 5.02
CA LYS A 286 9.75 -11.68 3.80
C LYS A 286 9.55 -10.82 2.54
N PHE A 287 8.67 -9.83 2.60
CA PHE A 287 8.42 -8.93 1.49
C PHE A 287 9.60 -7.98 1.23
N LYS A 288 10.16 -7.34 2.27
CA LYS A 288 11.33 -6.46 2.17
C LYS A 288 12.57 -7.18 1.65
N ASP A 289 12.80 -8.41 2.11
CA ASP A 289 13.91 -9.27 1.70
C ASP A 289 13.71 -9.89 0.30
N LYS A 290 12.62 -9.54 -0.42
CA LYS A 290 12.25 -10.10 -1.73
C LYS A 290 12.09 -11.63 -1.72
N ARG A 291 11.78 -12.23 -0.57
CA ARG A 291 11.45 -13.67 -0.43
C ARG A 291 10.05 -13.99 -0.94
N VAL A 292 9.17 -13.00 -0.96
CA VAL A 292 7.87 -13.05 -1.62
C VAL A 292 7.72 -11.90 -2.61
N ASP A 293 6.99 -12.12 -3.70
CA ASP A 293 6.80 -11.13 -4.77
C ASP A 293 5.60 -10.21 -4.51
N PHE A 294 4.58 -10.70 -3.80
CA PHE A 294 3.40 -9.92 -3.48
C PHE A 294 3.06 -9.91 -1.99
N LEU A 295 2.68 -8.73 -1.50
CA LEU A 295 2.07 -8.54 -0.20
C LEU A 295 0.56 -8.33 -0.37
N ILE A 296 -0.26 -9.25 0.14
CA ILE A 296 -1.72 -9.15 0.11
C ILE A 296 -2.19 -8.56 1.44
N CYS A 297 -2.90 -7.44 1.42
CA CYS A 297 -3.24 -6.72 2.64
C CYS A 297 -4.55 -5.94 2.57
N THR A 298 -5.09 -5.63 3.75
CA THR A 298 -6.17 -4.63 3.92
C THR A 298 -5.61 -3.21 3.98
N ASP A 299 -6.41 -2.19 3.68
CA ASP A 299 -6.02 -0.77 3.82
C ASP A 299 -5.39 -0.45 5.19
N VAL A 300 -6.06 -0.86 6.26
CA VAL A 300 -5.61 -0.61 7.63
C VAL A 300 -4.23 -1.22 7.89
N ALA A 301 -4.01 -2.42 7.36
CA ALA A 301 -2.75 -3.12 7.57
C ALA A 301 -1.62 -2.54 6.71
N ALA A 302 -1.94 -1.93 5.58
CA ALA A 302 -1.03 -1.34 4.60
C ALA A 302 -0.55 0.08 4.93
N ARG A 303 -1.24 0.78 5.84
CA ARG A 303 -0.92 2.13 6.29
C ARG A 303 0.38 2.16 7.09
N GLY A 304 1.24 3.12 6.80
CA GLY A 304 2.55 3.20 7.46
C GLY A 304 3.52 2.07 7.12
N ILE A 305 3.29 1.30 6.04
CA ILE A 305 4.29 0.32 5.60
C ILE A 305 5.33 1.01 4.71
N ASP A 306 6.59 0.86 5.11
CA ASP A 306 7.75 1.23 4.30
C ASP A 306 8.02 0.05 3.37
N VAL A 307 7.47 0.12 2.17
CA VAL A 307 7.72 -0.88 1.13
C VAL A 307 8.82 -0.35 0.20
N PRO A 308 9.80 -1.18 -0.17
CA PRO A 308 10.72 -0.86 -1.27
C PRO A 308 9.91 -0.47 -2.50
N ASN A 309 10.46 0.31 -3.43
CA ASN A 309 9.72 0.71 -4.62
C ASN A 309 9.23 -0.54 -5.38
N ILE A 310 7.91 -0.69 -5.46
CA ILE A 310 7.23 -1.81 -6.12
C ILE A 310 6.80 -1.41 -7.53
N SER A 311 6.73 -2.39 -8.42
CA SER A 311 6.31 -2.18 -9.81
C SER A 311 4.78 -2.10 -9.98
N HIS A 312 4.03 -2.83 -9.14
CA HIS A 312 2.59 -3.03 -9.33
C HIS A 312 1.78 -2.82 -8.04
N VAL A 313 0.59 -2.25 -8.19
CA VAL A 313 -0.47 -2.25 -7.17
C VAL A 313 -1.72 -2.86 -7.78
N PHE A 314 -2.32 -3.83 -7.10
CA PHE A 314 -3.58 -4.45 -7.49
C PHE A 314 -4.67 -4.10 -6.47
N ASN A 315 -5.81 -3.56 -6.91
CA ASN A 315 -6.95 -3.26 -6.05
C ASN A 315 -8.04 -4.31 -6.27
N MET A 316 -8.20 -5.25 -5.34
CA MET A 316 -9.26 -6.27 -5.36
C MET A 316 -10.59 -5.66 -4.91
N GLY A 317 -11.18 -4.84 -5.79
CA GLY A 317 -12.28 -3.95 -5.45
C GLY A 317 -11.80 -2.55 -5.05
N LEU A 318 -12.68 -1.56 -5.26
CA LEU A 318 -12.39 -0.15 -4.98
C LEU A 318 -12.54 0.19 -3.49
N PRO A 319 -11.61 0.98 -2.90
CA PRO A 319 -11.65 1.37 -1.48
C PRO A 319 -12.90 2.18 -1.14
N LYS A 320 -13.39 2.09 0.10
CA LYS A 320 -14.61 2.80 0.55
C LYS A 320 -14.50 4.33 0.42
N GLN A 321 -13.37 4.90 0.83
CA GLN A 321 -13.06 6.32 0.72
C GLN A 321 -12.18 6.58 -0.52
N TYR A 322 -12.34 7.74 -1.16
CA TYR A 322 -11.61 8.08 -2.38
C TYR A 322 -10.13 8.39 -2.09
N GLU A 323 -9.85 9.00 -0.95
CA GLU A 323 -8.52 9.29 -0.42
C GLU A 323 -7.69 8.01 -0.28
N SER A 324 -8.33 6.94 0.19
CA SER A 324 -7.68 5.64 0.34
C SER A 324 -7.17 5.10 -1.01
N TYR A 325 -7.85 5.39 -2.14
CA TYR A 325 -7.38 4.99 -3.46
C TYR A 325 -6.02 5.61 -3.78
N VAL A 326 -5.86 6.90 -3.51
CA VAL A 326 -4.59 7.63 -3.70
C VAL A 326 -3.49 7.01 -2.84
N HIS A 327 -3.79 6.65 -1.58
CA HIS A 327 -2.84 6.00 -0.68
C HIS A 327 -2.42 4.60 -1.13
N ARG A 328 -3.35 3.83 -1.74
CA ARG A 328 -3.07 2.50 -2.31
C ARG A 328 -2.13 2.60 -3.50
N ILE A 329 -2.47 3.43 -4.49
CA ILE A 329 -1.66 3.51 -5.72
C ILE A 329 -0.32 4.20 -5.47
N GLY A 330 -0.24 5.13 -4.50
CA GLY A 330 1.02 5.77 -4.08
C GLY A 330 2.04 4.83 -3.42
N ARG A 331 1.75 3.52 -3.34
CA ARG A 331 2.75 2.50 -2.98
C ARG A 331 3.71 2.19 -4.13
N THR A 332 3.31 2.43 -5.39
CA THR A 332 4.18 2.34 -6.57
C THR A 332 4.51 3.72 -7.13
N GLY A 333 5.41 3.78 -8.10
CA GLY A 333 5.76 5.02 -8.80
C GLY A 333 6.49 6.06 -7.94
N ARG A 334 7.27 5.61 -6.94
CA ARG A 334 8.06 6.49 -6.06
C ARG A 334 9.42 6.83 -6.69
N ALA A 335 10.00 7.97 -6.29
CA ALA A 335 11.34 8.41 -6.69
C ALA A 335 11.57 8.38 -8.23
N GLU A 336 10.65 9.01 -8.99
CA GLU A 336 10.67 9.13 -10.46
C GLU A 336 10.51 7.83 -11.28
N LEU A 337 10.41 6.67 -10.62
CA LEU A 337 10.19 5.39 -11.29
C LEU A 337 8.74 5.25 -11.77
N LYS A 338 8.54 4.51 -12.86
CA LYS A 338 7.20 4.19 -13.39
C LYS A 338 6.55 3.07 -12.56
N GLY A 339 5.24 3.18 -12.34
CA GLY A 339 4.42 2.21 -11.63
C GLY A 339 3.15 1.86 -12.40
N THR A 340 2.58 0.70 -12.09
CA THR A 340 1.32 0.24 -12.66
C THR A 340 0.31 -0.03 -11.55
N SER A 341 -0.91 0.49 -11.68
CA SER A 341 -2.03 0.17 -10.81
C SER A 341 -3.15 -0.50 -11.63
N ILE A 342 -3.61 -1.67 -11.20
CA ILE A 342 -4.74 -2.37 -11.82
C ILE A 342 -5.86 -2.53 -10.78
N SER A 343 -7.03 -1.98 -11.09
CA SER A 343 -8.20 -2.06 -10.22
C SER A 343 -9.23 -3.06 -10.76
N PHE A 344 -9.54 -4.08 -9.97
CA PHE A 344 -10.64 -5.01 -10.27
C PHE A 344 -11.94 -4.36 -9.82
N VAL A 345 -12.86 -4.14 -10.76
CA VAL A 345 -14.10 -3.41 -10.56
C VAL A 345 -15.27 -4.35 -10.80
N ALA A 346 -16.12 -4.51 -9.79
CA ALA A 346 -17.37 -5.24 -9.96
C ALA A 346 -18.42 -4.38 -10.68
N PRO A 347 -19.41 -4.96 -11.38
CA PRO A 347 -20.41 -4.18 -12.13
C PRO A 347 -21.14 -3.12 -11.28
N ASP A 348 -21.38 -3.40 -10.00
CA ASP A 348 -21.98 -2.49 -9.02
C ASP A 348 -21.04 -1.34 -8.60
N GLN A 349 -19.73 -1.46 -8.85
CA GLN A 349 -18.70 -0.46 -8.51
C GLN A 349 -18.36 0.51 -9.65
N ILE A 350 -18.97 0.39 -10.84
CA ILE A 350 -18.67 1.25 -12.00
C ILE A 350 -18.87 2.74 -11.69
N ARG A 351 -19.96 3.09 -10.99
CA ARG A 351 -20.24 4.48 -10.57
C ARG A 351 -19.18 4.99 -9.59
N LYS A 352 -18.75 4.13 -8.68
CA LYS A 352 -17.71 4.45 -7.70
C LYS A 352 -16.35 4.69 -8.36
N ARG A 353 -16.02 3.92 -9.41
CA ARG A 353 -14.84 4.18 -10.24
C ARG A 353 -14.91 5.58 -10.87
N SER A 354 -16.04 5.96 -11.46
CA SER A 354 -16.21 7.32 -12.03
C SER A 354 -16.03 8.42 -10.98
N ALA A 355 -16.53 8.22 -9.77
CA ALA A 355 -16.36 9.17 -8.68
C ALA A 355 -14.89 9.30 -8.25
N ILE A 356 -14.15 8.19 -8.22
CA ILE A 356 -12.70 8.20 -7.98
C ILE A 356 -11.98 8.97 -9.08
N GLU A 357 -12.26 8.71 -10.36
CA GLU A 357 -11.64 9.44 -11.49
C GLU A 357 -11.91 10.95 -11.42
N HIS A 358 -13.12 11.33 -11.02
CA HIS A 358 -13.48 12.73 -10.82
C HIS A 358 -12.71 13.35 -9.64
N PHE A 359 -12.63 12.64 -8.52
CA PHE A 359 -11.89 13.09 -7.33
C PHE A 359 -10.38 13.22 -7.59
N THR A 360 -9.80 12.27 -8.33
CA THR A 360 -8.36 12.26 -8.65
C THR A 360 -8.03 13.06 -9.90
N GLY A 361 -9.00 13.53 -10.67
CA GLY A 361 -8.77 14.16 -11.97
C GLY A 361 -8.06 13.26 -12.98
N GLN A 362 -8.04 11.93 -12.77
CA GLN A 362 -7.30 10.97 -13.59
C GLN A 362 -8.18 9.82 -14.04
N LYS A 363 -8.14 9.52 -15.33
CA LYS A 363 -8.85 8.40 -15.92
C LYS A 363 -8.10 7.10 -15.71
N MET A 364 -8.84 6.02 -15.48
CA MET A 364 -8.34 4.66 -15.54
C MET A 364 -8.61 4.11 -16.94
N GLU A 365 -7.62 3.45 -17.56
CA GLU A 365 -7.79 2.79 -18.84
C GLU A 365 -8.37 1.39 -18.65
N GLU A 366 -9.39 1.03 -19.42
CA GLU A 366 -9.95 -0.33 -19.38
C GLU A 366 -8.99 -1.32 -20.02
N ILE A 367 -8.72 -2.42 -19.34
CA ILE A 367 -7.89 -3.50 -19.87
C ILE A 367 -8.68 -4.80 -19.92
N ASN A 368 -8.35 -5.63 -20.91
CA ASN A 368 -8.88 -6.98 -21.03
C ASN A 368 -7.92 -7.99 -20.36
N LEU A 369 -8.45 -9.16 -20.05
CA LEU A 369 -7.59 -10.27 -19.66
C LEU A 369 -6.65 -10.65 -20.81
N PRO A 370 -5.39 -11.00 -20.51
CA PRO A 370 -4.52 -11.64 -21.48
C PRO A 370 -5.19 -12.92 -22.02
N ASP A 371 -5.14 -13.13 -23.33
CA ASP A 371 -5.71 -14.34 -23.92
C ASP A 371 -4.91 -15.59 -23.52
N ALA A 372 -5.56 -16.76 -23.54
CA ALA A 372 -4.95 -18.02 -23.12
C ALA A 372 -3.70 -18.38 -23.94
N ASN A 373 -3.65 -18.06 -25.23
CA ASN A 373 -2.51 -18.36 -26.08
C ASN A 373 -1.30 -17.48 -25.72
N THR A 374 -1.54 -16.22 -25.39
CA THR A 374 -0.53 -15.28 -24.90
C THR A 374 0.04 -15.77 -23.56
N LEU A 375 -0.80 -16.19 -22.62
CA LEU A 375 -0.35 -16.75 -21.35
C LEU A 375 0.49 -18.02 -21.53
N LYS A 376 0.02 -18.96 -22.37
CA LYS A 376 0.78 -20.18 -22.72
C LYS A 376 2.14 -19.83 -23.33
N LYS A 377 2.17 -18.91 -24.29
CA LYS A 377 3.39 -18.45 -24.96
C LYS A 377 4.38 -17.85 -23.95
N LEU A 378 3.95 -16.92 -23.11
CA LEU A 378 4.81 -16.28 -22.10
C LEU A 378 5.36 -17.30 -21.11
N LYS A 379 4.54 -18.27 -20.70
CA LYS A 379 4.95 -19.36 -19.80
C LYS A 379 6.03 -20.24 -20.44
N ILE A 380 5.84 -20.65 -21.70
CA ILE A 380 6.83 -21.45 -22.43
C ILE A 380 8.14 -20.67 -22.57
N ILE A 381 8.09 -19.41 -23.00
CA ILE A 381 9.28 -18.55 -23.15
C ILE A 381 10.03 -18.44 -21.82
N LYS A 382 9.32 -18.21 -20.71
CA LYS A 382 9.92 -18.12 -19.37
C LYS A 382 10.67 -19.39 -18.98
N GLU A 383 10.11 -20.57 -19.25
CA GLU A 383 10.80 -21.83 -18.95
C GLU A 383 11.98 -22.09 -19.89
N LEU A 384 11.87 -21.71 -21.17
CA LEU A 384 12.97 -21.82 -22.13
C LEU A 384 14.16 -20.93 -21.75
N HIS A 385 13.93 -19.72 -21.24
CA HIS A 385 15.00 -18.84 -20.76
C HIS A 385 15.82 -19.48 -19.63
N LYS A 386 15.22 -20.32 -18.78
CA LYS A 386 15.97 -21.05 -17.73
C LYS A 386 16.98 -22.04 -18.33
N MET A 387 16.68 -22.56 -19.52
CA MET A 387 17.53 -23.52 -20.24
C MET A 387 18.57 -22.83 -21.13
N GLU A 388 18.53 -21.50 -21.27
CA GLU A 388 19.36 -20.75 -22.21
C GLU A 388 20.86 -20.94 -21.95
N ASN A 389 21.27 -20.91 -20.68
CA ASN A 389 22.66 -21.16 -20.29
C ASN A 389 23.13 -22.57 -20.68
N ILE A 390 22.29 -23.58 -20.48
CA ILE A 390 22.60 -24.98 -20.82
C ILE A 390 22.67 -25.14 -22.34
N LYS A 391 21.71 -24.56 -23.07
CA LYS A 391 21.70 -24.54 -24.53
C LYS A 391 22.98 -23.92 -25.09
N ASN A 392 23.40 -22.77 -24.56
CA ASN A 392 24.62 -22.10 -24.99
C ASN A 392 25.88 -22.91 -24.66
N ALA A 393 25.91 -23.59 -23.51
CA ALA A 393 27.01 -24.48 -23.14
C ALA A 393 27.12 -25.70 -24.09
N ILE A 394 26.00 -26.30 -24.48
CA ILE A 394 25.98 -27.42 -25.45
C ILE A 394 26.49 -26.94 -26.82
N LEU A 395 26.00 -25.78 -27.31
CA LEU A 395 26.39 -25.24 -28.61
C LEU A 395 27.86 -24.80 -28.67
N SER A 396 28.42 -24.31 -27.57
CA SER A 396 29.83 -23.84 -27.54
C SER A 396 30.84 -24.96 -27.33
N LYS A 397 30.45 -26.04 -26.65
CA LYS A 397 31.35 -27.14 -26.30
C LYS A 397 31.22 -28.34 -27.23
N GLU A 398 30.13 -28.46 -27.98
CA GLU A 398 29.84 -29.58 -28.89
C GLU A 398 30.23 -30.93 -28.25
N ASP A 399 31.24 -31.62 -28.80
CA ASP A 399 31.70 -32.94 -28.35
C ASP A 399 32.38 -32.94 -26.96
N SER A 400 32.77 -31.77 -26.45
CA SER A 400 33.37 -31.60 -25.10
C SER A 400 32.33 -31.32 -24.00
N PHE A 401 31.04 -31.30 -24.32
CA PHE A 401 29.98 -31.20 -23.33
C PHE A 401 29.83 -32.54 -22.58
N ALA A 402 30.52 -32.67 -21.45
CA ALA A 402 30.48 -33.88 -20.63
C ALA A 402 29.06 -34.14 -20.09
N LEU A 403 28.47 -35.25 -20.54
CA LEU A 403 27.24 -35.82 -20.00
C LEU A 403 27.58 -36.96 -19.05
N ASP A 404 26.73 -37.15 -18.05
CA ASP A 404 26.84 -38.32 -17.17
C ASP A 404 26.62 -39.62 -17.99
N PRO A 405 27.38 -40.70 -17.72
CA PRO A 405 27.23 -41.98 -18.43
C PRO A 405 25.80 -42.55 -18.43
N SER A 406 24.97 -42.19 -17.44
CA SER A 406 23.56 -42.57 -17.39
C SER A 406 22.71 -42.00 -18.54
N PHE A 407 23.20 -41.01 -19.29
CA PHE A 407 22.52 -40.48 -20.47
C PHE A 407 22.24 -41.55 -21.53
N VAL A 408 23.04 -42.61 -21.61
CA VAL A 408 22.81 -43.74 -22.54
C VAL A 408 21.43 -44.38 -22.31
N TYR A 409 21.01 -44.56 -21.06
CA TYR A 409 19.69 -45.10 -20.74
C TYR A 409 18.59 -44.15 -21.20
N PHE A 410 18.78 -42.84 -20.96
CA PHE A 410 17.85 -41.82 -21.41
C PHE A 410 17.74 -41.82 -22.93
N GLN A 411 18.85 -41.83 -23.66
CA GLN A 411 18.87 -41.87 -25.12
C GLN A 411 18.20 -43.14 -25.68
N SER A 412 18.45 -44.31 -25.07
CA SER A 412 17.84 -45.57 -25.49
C SER A 412 16.32 -45.55 -25.44
N TYR A 413 15.73 -44.88 -24.44
CA TYR A 413 14.27 -44.72 -24.30
C TYR A 413 13.63 -43.92 -25.44
N PHE A 414 14.39 -43.05 -26.12
CA PHE A 414 13.90 -42.25 -27.26
C PHE A 414 14.34 -42.81 -28.62
N SER A 415 14.98 -43.99 -28.66
CA SER A 415 15.59 -44.53 -29.89
C SER A 415 14.60 -44.89 -30.99
N ASP A 416 13.35 -45.17 -30.63
CA ASP A 416 12.21 -45.46 -31.51
C ASP A 416 11.43 -44.20 -31.94
N LEU A 417 11.82 -43.01 -31.45
CA LEU A 417 11.16 -41.74 -31.74
C LEU A 417 12.00 -40.85 -32.64
N THR A 418 11.36 -40.21 -33.63
CA THR A 418 11.98 -39.09 -34.36
C THR A 418 12.23 -37.90 -33.42
N LYS A 419 13.17 -37.03 -33.79
CA LYS A 419 13.47 -35.79 -33.03
C LYS A 419 12.20 -34.95 -32.78
N GLU A 420 11.32 -34.84 -33.76
CA GLU A 420 10.06 -34.10 -33.61
C GLU A 420 9.11 -34.78 -32.61
N GLN A 421 9.00 -36.12 -32.65
CA GLN A 421 8.18 -36.87 -31.69
C GLN A 421 8.73 -36.77 -30.26
N ALA A 422 10.06 -36.83 -30.09
CA ALA A 422 10.71 -36.64 -28.80
C ALA A 422 10.45 -35.22 -28.24
N LEU A 423 10.53 -34.19 -29.09
CA LEU A 423 10.19 -32.82 -28.69
C LEU A 423 8.72 -32.68 -28.28
N LYS A 424 7.77 -33.28 -29.01
CA LYS A 424 6.35 -33.30 -28.66
C LYS A 424 6.10 -34.03 -27.33
N LEU A 425 6.79 -35.14 -27.08
CA LEU A 425 6.71 -35.89 -25.83
C LEU A 425 7.22 -35.04 -24.66
N LEU A 426 8.42 -34.49 -24.76
CA LEU A 426 9.03 -33.66 -23.71
C LEU A 426 8.21 -32.39 -23.45
N PHE A 427 7.70 -31.75 -24.50
CA PHE A 427 6.81 -30.60 -24.37
C PHE A 427 5.53 -30.99 -23.61
N THR A 428 4.86 -32.06 -24.03
CA THR A 428 3.64 -32.54 -23.37
C THR A 428 3.92 -32.92 -21.92
N TYR A 429 4.98 -33.69 -21.66
CA TYR A 429 5.37 -34.09 -20.32
C TYR A 429 5.63 -32.88 -19.41
N ARG A 430 6.33 -31.86 -19.92
CA ARG A 430 6.70 -30.68 -19.13
C ARG A 430 5.56 -29.68 -18.95
N PHE A 431 4.72 -29.46 -19.97
CA PHE A 431 3.81 -28.31 -20.01
C PHE A 431 2.32 -28.68 -19.98
N ASN A 432 1.92 -29.94 -20.20
CA ASN A 432 0.50 -30.31 -20.35
C ASN A 432 -0.37 -29.92 -19.15
N GLN A 433 0.10 -30.17 -17.92
CA GLN A 433 -0.65 -29.75 -16.72
C GLN A 433 -0.79 -28.22 -16.63
N GLU A 434 0.30 -27.49 -16.89
CA GLU A 434 0.30 -26.02 -16.81
C GLU A 434 -0.58 -25.39 -17.90
N ILE A 435 -0.54 -25.93 -19.13
CA ILE A 435 -1.37 -25.47 -20.25
C ILE A 435 -2.85 -25.69 -19.97
N ARG A 436 -3.22 -26.87 -19.44
CA ARG A 436 -4.61 -27.17 -19.04
C ARG A 436 -5.10 -26.21 -17.97
N HIS A 437 -4.27 -25.91 -16.97
CA HIS A 437 -4.63 -24.92 -15.95
C HIS A 437 -4.83 -23.52 -16.52
N ILE A 438 -4.00 -23.09 -17.48
CA ILE A 438 -4.18 -21.81 -18.18
C ILE A 438 -5.52 -21.80 -18.91
N ASP A 439 -5.83 -22.86 -19.66
CA ASP A 439 -7.10 -22.99 -20.36
C ASP A 439 -8.29 -22.88 -19.39
N GLU A 440 -8.33 -23.71 -18.35
CA GLU A 440 -9.39 -23.68 -17.35
C GLU A 440 -9.53 -22.32 -16.66
N SER A 441 -8.41 -21.64 -16.38
CA SER A 441 -8.43 -20.32 -15.72
C SER A 441 -9.00 -19.21 -16.58
N VAL A 442 -8.79 -19.25 -17.90
CA VAL A 442 -9.28 -18.23 -18.84
C VAL A 442 -10.73 -18.52 -19.26
N PHE A 443 -11.12 -19.79 -19.36
CA PHE A 443 -12.48 -20.19 -19.77
C PHE A 443 -13.55 -19.96 -18.71
N VAL A 444 -13.22 -19.97 -17.42
CA VAL A 444 -14.17 -19.68 -16.33
C VAL A 444 -14.55 -18.18 -16.27
N ASP A 445 -13.79 -17.31 -16.95
CA ASP A 445 -13.85 -15.86 -16.79
C ASP A 445 -14.34 -15.09 -18.06
N ALA A 446 -14.70 -15.80 -19.13
CA ALA A 446 -15.36 -15.15 -20.28
C ALA A 446 -16.80 -14.74 -19.88
N PRO A 447 -17.24 -13.49 -20.14
CA PRO A 447 -18.65 -13.13 -19.95
C PRO A 447 -19.52 -14.07 -20.79
N PRO A 448 -20.75 -14.40 -20.34
CA PRO A 448 -21.65 -15.21 -21.15
C PRO A 448 -21.80 -14.53 -22.52
N LYS A 449 -21.53 -15.26 -23.60
CA LYS A 449 -21.82 -14.77 -24.96
C LYS A 449 -23.28 -14.32 -24.95
N GLU A 450 -23.54 -13.05 -25.25
CA GLU A 450 -24.90 -12.54 -25.43
C GLU A 450 -25.60 -13.49 -26.41
N SER A 451 -26.66 -14.14 -25.94
CA SER A 451 -27.49 -15.00 -26.75
C SER A 451 -27.96 -14.20 -27.95
N SER A 452 -27.58 -14.66 -29.14
CA SER A 452 -28.00 -14.14 -30.44
C SER A 452 -29.44 -13.62 -30.39
N LYS A 453 -29.61 -12.33 -30.69
CA LYS A 453 -30.92 -11.72 -30.94
C LYS A 453 -31.73 -12.65 -31.84
N ARG A 454 -32.78 -13.27 -31.30
CA ARG A 454 -33.83 -13.89 -32.11
C ARG A 454 -34.42 -12.77 -32.96
N SER A 455 -34.22 -12.86 -34.27
CA SER A 455 -34.92 -12.05 -35.26
C SER A 455 -36.43 -12.19 -35.03
N PRO A 456 -37.22 -11.11 -35.06
CA PRO A 456 -38.67 -11.23 -35.01
C PRO A 456 -39.15 -11.71 -36.38
N GLU A 457 -39.65 -12.94 -36.42
CA GLU A 457 -40.47 -13.45 -37.51
C GLU A 457 -41.70 -12.55 -37.67
N ARG A 458 -41.97 -12.23 -38.94
CA ARG A 458 -43.19 -11.59 -39.42
C ARG A 458 -44.36 -12.53 -39.19
N ASP A 459 -45.35 -12.08 -38.43
CA ASP A 459 -46.76 -12.42 -38.52
C ASP A 459 -47.48 -11.34 -37.68
N GLY A 460 -48.56 -10.69 -38.06
CA GLY A 460 -49.55 -10.90 -39.09
C GLY A 460 -50.72 -10.02 -38.64
N TYR A 461 -51.27 -9.22 -39.55
CA TYR A 461 -52.42 -8.35 -39.37
C TYR A 461 -53.56 -9.01 -38.55
N ARG A 462 -54.05 -8.35 -37.49
CA ARG A 462 -55.50 -8.31 -37.18
C ARG A 462 -55.85 -7.24 -36.13
N SER A 463 -56.53 -6.22 -36.63
CA SER A 463 -57.32 -5.24 -35.90
C SER A 463 -58.38 -5.92 -35.01
N ARG A 464 -58.55 -5.43 -33.78
CA ARG A 464 -59.86 -5.39 -33.10
C ARG A 464 -59.86 -4.35 -31.98
N ASP A 465 -60.67 -3.33 -32.21
CA ASP A 465 -61.26 -2.43 -31.23
C ASP A 465 -61.66 -3.13 -29.92
N ARG A 466 -61.37 -2.46 -28.79
CA ARG A 466 -62.31 -2.33 -27.67
C ARG A 466 -61.79 -1.37 -26.58
N ASN A 467 -62.72 -0.54 -26.13
CA ASN A 467 -62.80 0.12 -24.81
C ASN A 467 -61.98 1.41 -24.57
N ARG A 468 -62.60 2.54 -24.92
CA ARG A 468 -62.63 3.72 -24.05
C ARG A 468 -63.99 3.79 -23.35
N ASN A 469 -64.04 3.50 -22.06
CA ASN A 469 -65.07 4.05 -21.19
C ASN A 469 -64.67 3.98 -19.71
N ARG A 470 -65.09 5.02 -18.96
CA ARG A 470 -65.00 5.25 -17.49
C ARG A 470 -63.64 5.75 -16.97
N SER A 471 -63.57 6.73 -16.07
CA SER A 471 -64.58 7.56 -15.41
C SER A 471 -63.85 8.63 -14.60
N ARG A 472 -64.21 9.91 -14.75
CA ARG A 472 -63.92 10.97 -13.77
C ARG A 472 -65.27 11.43 -13.21
N ASN A 473 -65.59 11.01 -12.00
CA ASN A 473 -66.61 11.67 -11.18
C ASN A 473 -65.89 12.36 -10.02
N LYS A 474 -65.84 13.69 -10.09
CA LYS A 474 -65.75 14.58 -8.95
C LYS A 474 -67.18 15.00 -8.64
N ASP A 475 -67.63 14.81 -7.39
CA ASP A 475 -68.20 15.92 -6.62
C ASP A 475 -68.58 15.53 -5.19
N GLN A 476 -68.18 16.41 -4.25
CA GLN A 476 -68.91 16.91 -3.07
C GLN A 476 -69.30 15.89 -1.97
N ARG A 477 -69.32 16.18 -0.66
CA ARG A 477 -69.23 17.39 0.18
C ARG A 477 -69.35 16.92 1.65
N LYS A 478 -68.88 17.74 2.61
CA LYS A 478 -69.33 17.85 4.03
C LYS A 478 -68.98 16.62 4.91
N ARG A 479 -68.40 16.73 6.11
CA ARG A 479 -68.41 17.73 7.19
C ARG A 479 -67.09 17.65 7.94
#